data_AF-A0A366RQZ5-F1
#
_entry.id   AF-A0A366RQZ5-F1
#
_cell.length_a   1.000
_cell.length_b   1.000
_cell.length_c   1.000
_cell.angle_alpha   90.00
_cell.angle_beta   90.00
_cell.angle_gamma   90.00
#
_symmetry.space_group_name_H-M   'P 1'
#
loop_
_entity.id
_entity.type
_entity.pdbx_description
1 polymer ?
#
loop_
_entity_poly.entity_id
_entity_poly.type
_entity_poly.pdbx_seq_one_letter_code
_entity_poly.pdbx_strand_id
1 'polypeptide(L)'
;MKSATALLALTVVANASPISKISKREGEGEWPWSTKESLCQNKAWLLRTAKGAEQVWDETGAGDELDRQLMAQWEHQKNWLTNMENEATGGVKGKFSMGGCGVIGGECSVMGIHDCEEQFDKYGTKADGSENPIGKVSYWIFQAVKGMQNKFTILRNKLVEETIVTNLLIGEMVEAFQGNEEHTEEVFKWLSAAIGLGSTVGGLIPGAGEGISTGLDIMGGIFDIIAEETKPEEIDQGTISSALADLFTKTSSQIDKTMRLATGVIDETKGETVETIDTLPSVNKYGPWIHNQVTRFFNGGWFLLDDTSKPVDVLINSITGSIKPKIANNVMKAAGLRLVADKRIANQEDCGYATGRQWMKLKDSQEYCFYIMRHKPQGMHGETWAEATEDVYVNMAKYNLQLRDPYYRAIVDCATSGQDGLDLANLGFNNIPVCFFNLEAFFIEHNDGPECNSNMINKVCNPIKATPIS
;
A
#
# COMPACT_ATOMS: atom_id res chain seq x y z
N MET A 1 -18.93 45.49 -16.93
CA MET A 1 -18.44 44.20 -17.47
C MET A 1 -17.66 43.41 -16.41
N LYS A 2 -18.31 42.94 -15.33
CA LYS A 2 -17.70 42.04 -14.32
C LYS A 2 -18.66 40.95 -13.77
N SER A 3 -19.87 40.82 -14.32
CA SER A 3 -20.89 39.88 -13.80
C SER A 3 -21.12 38.65 -14.68
N ALA A 4 -20.58 38.60 -15.90
CA ALA A 4 -20.76 37.45 -16.80
C ALA A 4 -19.79 36.29 -16.48
N THR A 5 -18.58 36.60 -16.01
CA THR A 5 -17.54 35.59 -15.76
C THR A 5 -17.78 34.76 -14.49
N ALA A 6 -18.46 35.32 -13.48
CA ALA A 6 -18.82 34.61 -12.25
C ALA A 6 -19.97 33.61 -12.44
N LEU A 7 -20.94 33.92 -13.31
CA LEU A 7 -22.01 32.99 -13.69
C LEU A 7 -21.51 31.85 -14.61
N LEU A 8 -20.50 32.11 -15.45
CA LEU A 8 -19.82 31.08 -16.24
C LEU A 8 -18.95 30.15 -15.37
N ALA A 9 -18.32 30.68 -14.31
CA ALA A 9 -17.60 29.84 -13.35
C ALA A 9 -18.54 28.94 -12.52
N LEU A 10 -19.70 29.44 -12.09
CA LEU A 10 -20.70 28.62 -11.39
C LEU A 10 -21.34 27.55 -12.29
N THR A 11 -21.51 27.80 -13.59
CA THR A 11 -22.08 26.82 -14.54
C THR A 11 -21.07 25.78 -15.04
N VAL A 12 -19.77 26.10 -15.05
CA VAL A 12 -18.72 25.10 -15.34
C VAL A 12 -18.46 24.22 -14.12
N VAL A 13 -18.51 24.79 -12.91
CA VAL A 13 -18.40 24.02 -11.66
C VAL A 13 -19.63 23.13 -11.44
N ALA A 14 -20.83 23.64 -11.72
CA ALA A 14 -22.07 22.86 -11.73
C ALA A 14 -22.25 21.96 -12.97
N ASN A 15 -21.25 21.79 -13.84
CA ASN A 15 -21.25 20.78 -14.91
C ASN A 15 -20.20 19.68 -14.67
N ALA A 16 -19.33 19.87 -13.67
CA ALA A 16 -18.28 18.94 -13.27
C ALA A 16 -18.60 18.21 -11.95
N SER A 17 -19.62 18.64 -11.19
CA SER A 17 -20.10 17.91 -10.01
C SER A 17 -20.81 16.60 -10.39
N PRO A 18 -20.65 15.49 -9.65
CA PRO A 18 -21.50 14.31 -9.76
C PRO A 18 -22.99 14.64 -9.50
N ILE A 19 -23.26 15.56 -8.56
CA ILE A 19 -24.58 16.16 -8.32
C ILE A 19 -25.15 16.85 -9.60
N SER A 20 -24.28 17.32 -10.49
CA SER A 20 -24.69 17.84 -11.81
C SER A 20 -24.95 16.78 -12.87
N LYS A 21 -24.39 15.58 -12.74
CA LYS A 21 -24.81 14.42 -13.55
C LYS A 21 -26.18 13.92 -13.11
N ILE A 22 -26.50 14.02 -11.82
CA ILE A 22 -27.84 13.79 -11.28
C ILE A 22 -28.83 14.88 -11.75
N SER A 23 -28.52 16.17 -11.53
CA SER A 23 -29.44 17.25 -11.91
C SER A 23 -29.53 17.50 -13.42
N LYS A 24 -28.54 17.11 -14.24
CA LYS A 24 -28.71 17.00 -15.70
C LYS A 24 -29.59 15.82 -16.11
N ARG A 25 -29.61 14.72 -15.35
CA ARG A 25 -30.53 13.60 -15.58
C ARG A 25 -31.97 13.92 -15.15
N GLU A 26 -32.17 14.71 -14.10
CA GLU A 26 -33.50 15.21 -13.70
C GLU A 26 -34.22 15.98 -14.83
N GLY A 27 -33.47 16.53 -15.79
CA GLY A 27 -34.02 17.21 -16.98
C GLY A 27 -34.20 16.35 -18.24
N GLU A 28 -33.53 15.20 -18.38
CA GLU A 28 -33.49 14.43 -19.65
C GLU A 28 -33.46 12.88 -19.52
N GLY A 29 -33.47 12.25 -18.34
CA GLY A 29 -33.43 10.78 -18.25
C GLY A 29 -33.73 10.16 -16.89
N GLU A 30 -34.44 9.04 -16.90
CA GLU A 30 -34.76 8.21 -15.74
C GLU A 30 -33.55 7.95 -14.81
N TRP A 31 -33.79 7.94 -13.49
CA TRP A 31 -32.77 7.57 -12.49
C TRP A 31 -32.17 6.20 -12.80
N PRO A 32 -30.89 5.93 -12.50
CA PRO A 32 -30.28 4.63 -12.82
C PRO A 32 -30.92 3.43 -12.09
N TRP A 33 -31.63 3.67 -10.99
CA TRP A 33 -32.46 2.69 -10.27
C TRP A 33 -33.95 2.70 -10.69
N SER A 34 -34.32 3.42 -11.74
CA SER A 34 -35.70 3.45 -12.26
C SER A 34 -36.15 2.08 -12.75
N THR A 35 -35.27 1.38 -13.49
CA THR A 35 -35.53 0.07 -14.07
C THR A 35 -34.56 -0.97 -13.52
N LYS A 36 -35.01 -2.22 -13.50
CA LYS A 36 -34.16 -3.35 -13.14
C LYS A 36 -33.03 -3.52 -14.16
N GLU A 37 -33.32 -3.36 -15.46
CA GLU A 37 -32.29 -3.47 -16.49
C GLU A 37 -31.17 -2.45 -16.29
N SER A 38 -31.50 -1.17 -16.05
CA SER A 38 -30.48 -0.11 -15.88
C SER A 38 -29.61 -0.33 -14.64
N LEU A 39 -30.19 -0.85 -13.55
CA LEU A 39 -29.49 -1.04 -12.28
C LEU A 39 -28.65 -2.32 -12.24
N CYS A 40 -29.13 -3.41 -12.83
CA CYS A 40 -28.59 -4.75 -12.60
C CYS A 40 -27.97 -5.40 -13.83
N GLN A 41 -28.53 -5.20 -15.02
CA GLN A 41 -28.17 -5.98 -16.18
C GLN A 41 -26.73 -5.69 -16.62
N ASN A 42 -25.98 -6.76 -16.92
CA ASN A 42 -24.60 -6.66 -17.43
C ASN A 42 -23.62 -5.92 -16.49
N LYS A 43 -23.90 -5.82 -15.18
CA LYS A 43 -22.97 -5.18 -14.23
C LYS A 43 -21.99 -6.15 -13.57
N ALA A 44 -22.42 -7.38 -13.28
CA ALA A 44 -21.58 -8.36 -12.56
C ALA A 44 -20.25 -8.71 -13.27
N TRP A 45 -20.24 -8.79 -14.61
CA TRP A 45 -19.00 -9.09 -15.35
C TRP A 45 -18.03 -7.91 -15.40
N LEU A 46 -18.53 -6.67 -15.27
CA LEU A 46 -17.71 -5.46 -15.22
C LEU A 46 -16.80 -5.44 -13.99
N LEU A 47 -17.23 -6.09 -12.90
CA LEU A 47 -16.49 -6.20 -11.65
C LEU A 47 -15.17 -6.97 -11.75
N ARG A 48 -14.87 -7.59 -12.89
CA ARG A 48 -13.56 -8.25 -13.13
C ARG A 48 -12.43 -7.26 -13.43
N THR A 49 -12.77 -6.01 -13.69
CA THR A 49 -11.81 -4.96 -14.08
C THR A 49 -12.01 -3.72 -13.22
N ALA A 50 -10.93 -3.02 -12.89
CA ALA A 50 -10.97 -1.79 -12.11
C ALA A 50 -11.91 -0.74 -12.73
N LYS A 51 -11.77 -0.51 -14.04
CA LYS A 51 -12.64 0.42 -14.79
C LYS A 51 -14.11 0.01 -14.76
N GLY A 52 -14.39 -1.28 -14.87
CA GLY A 52 -15.76 -1.78 -14.83
C GLY A 52 -16.38 -1.64 -13.44
N ALA A 53 -15.62 -1.89 -12.36
CA ALA A 53 -16.09 -1.69 -11.00
C ALA A 53 -16.40 -0.21 -10.69
N GLU A 54 -15.52 0.70 -11.12
CA GLU A 54 -15.75 2.15 -11.07
C GLU A 54 -16.99 2.55 -11.87
N GLN A 55 -17.12 2.03 -13.10
CA GLN A 55 -18.31 2.28 -13.93
C GLN A 55 -19.59 1.81 -13.24
N VAL A 56 -19.60 0.65 -12.59
CA VAL A 56 -20.78 0.18 -11.83
C VAL A 56 -21.07 1.13 -10.67
N TRP A 57 -20.06 1.54 -9.90
CA TRP A 57 -20.22 2.47 -8.77
C TRP A 57 -20.86 3.79 -9.21
N ASP A 58 -20.35 4.38 -10.30
CA ASP A 58 -20.82 5.65 -10.85
C ASP A 58 -22.19 5.53 -11.53
N GLU A 59 -22.39 4.53 -12.39
CA GLU A 59 -23.60 4.42 -13.19
C GLU A 59 -24.82 4.07 -12.34
N THR A 60 -24.63 3.33 -11.26
CA THR A 60 -25.72 2.94 -10.34
C THR A 60 -26.08 4.06 -9.37
N GLY A 61 -25.21 5.06 -9.19
CA GLY A 61 -25.38 6.14 -8.22
C GLY A 61 -25.23 5.69 -6.76
N ALA A 62 -24.54 4.56 -6.52
CA ALA A 62 -24.33 4.02 -5.17
C ALA A 62 -23.59 5.00 -4.24
N GLY A 63 -22.55 5.67 -4.75
CA GLY A 63 -21.81 6.67 -3.98
C GLY A 63 -22.63 7.90 -3.62
N ASP A 64 -23.43 8.40 -4.57
CA ASP A 64 -24.29 9.57 -4.33
C ASP A 64 -25.41 9.27 -3.32
N GLU A 65 -26.01 8.07 -3.39
CA GLU A 65 -27.00 7.66 -2.39
C GLU A 65 -26.35 7.46 -1.02
N LEU A 66 -25.18 6.83 -0.94
CA LEU A 66 -24.45 6.67 0.33
C LEU A 66 -24.17 8.05 0.98
N ASP A 67 -23.69 9.03 0.21
CA ASP A 67 -23.44 10.38 0.72
C ASP A 67 -24.72 11.04 1.22
N ARG A 68 -25.80 10.95 0.43
CA ARG A 68 -27.11 11.51 0.78
C ARG A 68 -27.63 10.93 2.09
N GLN A 69 -27.54 9.62 2.27
CA GLN A 69 -28.00 8.93 3.48
C GLN A 69 -27.20 9.37 4.70
N LEU A 70 -25.88 9.46 4.57
CA LEU A 70 -25.00 9.89 5.65
C LEU A 70 -25.11 11.40 5.97
N MET A 71 -25.53 12.22 5.00
CA MET A 71 -25.79 13.65 5.19
C MET A 71 -27.16 13.94 5.82
N ALA A 72 -28.14 13.06 5.61
CA ALA A 72 -29.52 13.33 6.02
C ALA A 72 -29.64 13.56 7.54
N GLN A 73 -28.86 12.87 8.38
CA GLN A 73 -28.66 13.17 9.81
C GLN A 73 -27.29 12.64 10.29
N TRP A 74 -26.60 13.38 11.16
CA TRP A 74 -25.31 12.96 11.73
C TRP A 74 -25.40 11.66 12.55
N GLU A 75 -26.55 11.40 13.19
CA GLU A 75 -26.86 10.16 13.90
C GLU A 75 -26.83 8.94 12.98
N HIS A 76 -27.01 9.14 11.67
CA HIS A 76 -26.94 8.08 10.68
C HIS A 76 -25.52 7.71 10.27
N GLN A 77 -24.48 8.43 10.67
CA GLN A 77 -23.09 7.96 10.51
C GLN A 77 -22.78 6.82 11.47
N LYS A 78 -23.32 6.90 12.70
CA LYS A 78 -23.19 5.84 13.69
C LYS A 78 -24.11 4.68 13.31
N ASN A 79 -23.53 3.49 13.17
CA ASN A 79 -24.21 2.26 12.73
C ASN A 79 -24.96 2.44 11.40
N TRP A 80 -24.44 3.28 10.50
CA TRP A 80 -25.08 3.62 9.23
C TRP A 80 -25.48 2.38 8.42
N LEU A 81 -24.64 1.35 8.43
CA LEU A 81 -24.86 0.12 7.67
C LEU A 81 -26.13 -0.60 8.11
N THR A 82 -26.32 -0.72 9.42
CA THR A 82 -27.51 -1.32 10.03
C THR A 82 -28.75 -0.44 9.81
N ASN A 83 -28.59 0.88 9.88
CA ASN A 83 -29.68 1.83 9.63
C ASN A 83 -30.14 1.76 8.16
N MET A 84 -29.20 1.69 7.22
CA MET A 84 -29.50 1.54 5.80
C MET A 84 -30.14 0.19 5.48
N GLU A 85 -29.69 -0.91 6.11
CA GLU A 85 -30.36 -2.23 5.98
C GLU A 85 -31.80 -2.18 6.52
N ASN A 86 -32.03 -1.50 7.65
CA ASN A 86 -33.37 -1.27 8.18
C ASN A 86 -34.25 -0.49 7.19
N GLU A 87 -33.73 0.59 6.61
CA GLU A 87 -34.50 1.42 5.70
C GLU A 87 -34.78 0.71 4.36
N ALA A 88 -33.77 0.04 3.81
CA ALA A 88 -33.90 -0.77 2.61
C ALA A 88 -34.97 -1.85 2.75
N THR A 89 -35.04 -2.51 3.91
CA THR A 89 -36.03 -3.56 4.20
C THR A 89 -37.39 -3.04 4.65
N GLY A 90 -37.56 -1.73 4.81
CA GLY A 90 -38.81 -1.13 5.32
C GLY A 90 -39.06 -1.42 6.81
N GLY A 91 -38.01 -1.64 7.60
CA GLY A 91 -38.07 -1.85 9.05
C GLY A 91 -38.54 -3.25 9.47
N VAL A 92 -38.42 -4.25 8.58
CA VAL A 92 -38.76 -5.64 8.90
C VAL A 92 -37.82 -6.16 10.00
N LYS A 93 -38.40 -6.54 11.15
CA LYS A 93 -37.64 -7.02 12.31
C LYS A 93 -36.99 -8.40 12.02
N GLY A 94 -35.67 -8.48 12.18
CA GLY A 94 -34.87 -9.70 11.99
C GLY A 94 -33.41 -9.51 12.40
N LYS A 95 -32.57 -10.55 12.24
CA LYS A 95 -31.11 -10.40 12.36
C LYS A 95 -30.59 -9.63 11.16
N PHE A 96 -29.94 -8.49 11.41
CA PHE A 96 -29.19 -7.74 10.40
C PHE A 96 -28.06 -8.61 9.85
N SER A 97 -28.09 -8.80 8.54
CA SER A 97 -27.18 -9.65 7.79
C SER A 97 -25.87 -8.95 7.43
N MET A 98 -25.88 -7.61 7.49
CA MET A 98 -24.72 -6.76 7.23
C MET A 98 -23.94 -6.42 8.52
N GLY A 99 -24.49 -6.72 9.70
CA GLY A 99 -23.89 -6.36 10.98
C GLY A 99 -22.51 -6.97 11.25
N GLY A 100 -22.19 -8.11 10.62
CA GLY A 100 -20.86 -8.73 10.73
C GLY A 100 -19.81 -8.18 9.76
N CYS A 101 -20.17 -7.32 8.80
CA CYS A 101 -19.24 -6.83 7.79
C CYS A 101 -18.17 -5.87 8.31
N GLY A 102 -18.37 -5.29 9.50
CA GLY A 102 -17.37 -4.44 10.18
C GLY A 102 -16.31 -5.22 10.94
N VAL A 103 -16.35 -6.56 10.92
CA VAL A 103 -15.47 -7.43 11.71
C VAL A 103 -14.89 -8.53 10.82
N ILE A 104 -13.60 -8.80 10.94
CA ILE A 104 -12.95 -9.91 10.25
C ILE A 104 -13.50 -11.24 10.78
N GLY A 105 -13.86 -12.14 9.86
CA GLY A 105 -14.47 -13.44 10.19
C GLY A 105 -15.93 -13.35 10.65
N GLY A 106 -16.52 -12.14 10.67
CA GLY A 106 -17.96 -11.96 10.88
C GLY A 106 -18.78 -12.46 9.69
N GLU A 107 -20.01 -12.91 9.95
CA GLU A 107 -20.94 -13.22 8.86
C GLU A 107 -21.36 -11.91 8.16
N CYS A 108 -21.01 -11.78 6.88
CA CYS A 108 -21.37 -10.65 6.03
C CYS A 108 -22.08 -11.13 4.78
N SER A 109 -23.38 -10.85 4.70
CA SER A 109 -24.19 -11.22 3.53
C SER A 109 -25.15 -10.11 3.19
N VAL A 110 -25.36 -9.85 1.90
CA VAL A 110 -26.25 -8.79 1.42
C VAL A 110 -27.70 -9.22 1.62
N MET A 111 -28.25 -9.08 2.83
CA MET A 111 -29.66 -9.36 3.14
C MET A 111 -30.14 -10.77 2.79
N GLY A 112 -29.22 -11.74 2.72
CA GLY A 112 -29.49 -13.09 2.23
C GLY A 112 -29.89 -13.16 0.75
N ILE A 113 -29.63 -12.10 -0.02
CA ILE A 113 -29.94 -11.97 -1.44
C ILE A 113 -28.74 -12.40 -2.29
N HIS A 114 -29.01 -13.09 -3.39
CA HIS A 114 -27.97 -13.61 -4.26
C HIS A 114 -27.54 -12.62 -5.35
N ASP A 115 -28.46 -11.81 -5.88
CA ASP A 115 -28.18 -10.87 -6.97
C ASP A 115 -28.97 -9.55 -6.89
N CYS A 116 -28.60 -8.60 -7.76
CA CYS A 116 -29.19 -7.26 -7.81
C CYS A 116 -30.68 -7.30 -8.17
N GLU A 117 -31.09 -8.22 -9.04
CA GLU A 117 -32.45 -8.29 -9.55
C GLU A 117 -33.42 -8.76 -8.46
N GLU A 118 -33.00 -9.73 -7.66
CA GLU A 118 -33.75 -10.22 -6.50
C GLU A 118 -33.93 -9.10 -5.46
N GLN A 119 -32.89 -8.31 -5.18
CA GLN A 119 -33.00 -7.16 -4.27
C GLN A 119 -33.97 -6.11 -4.83
N PHE A 120 -33.88 -5.79 -6.13
CA PHE A 120 -34.77 -4.84 -6.77
C PHE A 120 -36.24 -5.26 -6.62
N ASP A 121 -36.55 -6.54 -6.88
CA ASP A 121 -37.92 -7.07 -6.78
C ASP A 121 -38.43 -7.10 -5.35
N LYS A 122 -37.59 -7.51 -4.40
CA LYS A 122 -38.01 -7.76 -3.03
C LYS A 122 -38.12 -6.49 -2.20
N TYR A 123 -37.22 -5.53 -2.43
CA TYR A 123 -37.07 -4.35 -1.59
C TYR A 123 -37.31 -3.03 -2.33
N GLY A 124 -37.46 -3.05 -3.67
CA GLY A 124 -37.62 -1.83 -4.46
C GLY A 124 -39.00 -1.15 -4.36
N THR A 125 -39.97 -1.78 -3.70
CA THR A 125 -41.30 -1.21 -3.43
C THR A 125 -41.64 -1.43 -1.95
N LYS A 126 -42.18 -0.40 -1.29
CA LYS A 126 -42.64 -0.50 0.10
C LYS A 126 -43.96 -1.27 0.19
N ALA A 127 -44.33 -1.67 1.42
CA ALA A 127 -45.57 -2.40 1.67
C ALA A 127 -46.84 -1.63 1.27
N ASP A 128 -46.79 -0.29 1.21
CA ASP A 128 -47.88 0.58 0.79
C ASP A 128 -47.95 0.80 -0.74
N GLY A 129 -47.07 0.15 -1.50
CA GLY A 129 -47.00 0.26 -2.96
C GLY A 129 -46.20 1.47 -3.46
N SER A 130 -45.64 2.30 -2.57
CA SER A 130 -44.75 3.40 -2.96
C SER A 130 -43.35 2.91 -3.31
N GLU A 131 -42.65 3.64 -4.17
CA GLU A 131 -41.29 3.31 -4.56
C GLU A 131 -40.33 3.37 -3.34
N ASN A 132 -39.38 2.43 -3.29
CA ASN A 132 -38.30 2.42 -2.29
C ASN A 132 -36.93 2.54 -2.98
N PRO A 133 -36.46 3.76 -3.30
CA PRO A 133 -35.17 3.96 -3.98
C PRO A 133 -33.99 3.34 -3.24
N ILE A 134 -33.98 3.42 -1.91
CA ILE A 134 -32.92 2.88 -1.05
C ILE A 134 -32.91 1.35 -1.13
N GLY A 135 -34.09 0.72 -1.10
CA GLY A 135 -34.22 -0.72 -1.29
C GLY A 135 -33.64 -1.21 -2.62
N LYS A 136 -33.71 -0.39 -3.68
CA LYS A 136 -33.12 -0.69 -5.00
C LYS A 136 -31.60 -0.50 -5.01
N VAL A 137 -31.13 0.73 -4.75
CA VAL A 137 -29.73 1.11 -5.01
C VAL A 137 -28.74 0.58 -3.96
N SER A 138 -29.21 0.28 -2.74
CA SER A 138 -28.35 -0.21 -1.66
C SER A 138 -27.65 -1.54 -1.94
N TYR A 139 -28.09 -2.32 -2.95
CA TYR A 139 -27.41 -3.56 -3.34
C TYR A 139 -25.93 -3.32 -3.60
N TRP A 140 -25.61 -2.32 -4.42
CA TRP A 140 -24.23 -2.02 -4.80
C TRP A 140 -23.42 -1.44 -3.63
N ILE A 141 -24.06 -0.70 -2.73
CA ILE A 141 -23.44 -0.24 -1.47
C ILE A 141 -23.08 -1.46 -0.60
N PHE A 142 -24.02 -2.38 -0.39
CA PHE A 142 -23.81 -3.58 0.41
C PHE A 142 -22.79 -4.54 -0.21
N GLN A 143 -22.75 -4.66 -1.54
CA GLN A 143 -21.69 -5.41 -2.23
C GLN A 143 -20.32 -4.79 -2.01
N ALA A 144 -20.21 -3.45 -2.03
CA ALA A 144 -18.95 -2.77 -1.72
C ALA A 144 -18.52 -3.01 -0.26
N VAL A 145 -19.45 -2.95 0.69
CA VAL A 145 -19.15 -3.26 2.10
C VAL A 145 -18.71 -4.72 2.27
N LYS A 146 -19.36 -5.66 1.59
CA LYS A 146 -18.95 -7.07 1.57
C LYS A 146 -17.56 -7.26 0.96
N GLY A 147 -17.30 -6.61 -0.17
CA GLY A 147 -15.99 -6.65 -0.82
C GLY A 147 -14.89 -6.02 0.03
N MET A 148 -15.18 -4.96 0.78
CA MET A 148 -14.25 -4.43 1.79
C MET A 148 -13.89 -5.48 2.84
N GLN A 149 -14.90 -6.12 3.45
CA GLN A 149 -14.67 -7.15 4.46
C GLN A 149 -13.83 -8.31 3.90
N ASN A 150 -14.16 -8.79 2.69
CA ASN A 150 -13.42 -9.86 2.04
C ASN A 150 -11.97 -9.46 1.75
N LYS A 151 -11.74 -8.31 1.10
CA LYS A 151 -10.38 -7.88 0.73
C LYS A 151 -9.50 -7.66 1.95
N PHE A 152 -10.02 -7.04 3.00
CA PHE A 152 -9.27 -6.85 4.23
C PHE A 152 -9.03 -8.16 4.99
N THR A 153 -9.97 -9.11 4.94
CA THR A 153 -9.75 -10.46 5.47
C THR A 153 -8.64 -11.19 4.69
N ILE A 154 -8.64 -11.14 3.36
CA ILE A 154 -7.60 -11.75 2.52
C ILE A 154 -6.25 -11.09 2.83
N LEU A 155 -6.20 -9.76 2.87
CA LEU A 155 -4.98 -9.02 3.17
C LEU A 155 -4.42 -9.40 4.53
N ARG A 156 -5.25 -9.38 5.60
CA ARG A 156 -4.82 -9.78 6.94
C ARG A 156 -4.28 -11.20 6.93
N ASN A 157 -4.97 -12.15 6.30
CA ASN A 157 -4.52 -13.54 6.24
C ASN A 157 -3.18 -13.69 5.52
N LYS A 158 -2.97 -13.00 4.38
CA LYS A 158 -1.67 -13.01 3.69
C LYS A 158 -0.57 -12.33 4.51
N LEU A 159 -0.89 -11.26 5.24
CA LEU A 159 0.06 -10.62 6.15
C LEU A 159 0.43 -11.52 7.33
N VAL A 160 -0.53 -12.25 7.92
CA VAL A 160 -0.27 -13.29 8.94
C VAL A 160 0.72 -14.31 8.37
N GLU A 161 0.40 -14.87 7.22
CA GLU A 161 1.19 -15.93 6.59
C GLU A 161 2.61 -15.45 6.29
N GLU A 162 2.77 -14.32 5.62
CA GLU A 162 4.09 -13.79 5.25
C GLU A 162 4.89 -13.38 6.49
N THR A 163 4.23 -12.84 7.53
CA THR A 163 4.88 -12.49 8.79
C THR A 163 5.38 -13.73 9.51
N ILE A 164 4.57 -14.78 9.63
CA ILE A 164 4.97 -16.04 10.27
C ILE A 164 6.12 -16.67 9.49
N VAL A 165 5.98 -16.80 8.17
CA VAL A 165 7.02 -17.37 7.30
C VAL A 165 8.31 -16.57 7.42
N THR A 166 8.23 -15.24 7.35
CA THR A 166 9.43 -14.40 7.42
C THR A 166 10.06 -14.46 8.80
N ASN A 167 9.28 -14.40 9.88
CA ASN A 167 9.80 -14.50 11.24
C ASN A 167 10.54 -15.82 11.49
N LEU A 168 10.02 -16.94 10.97
CA LEU A 168 10.70 -18.24 11.02
C LEU A 168 12.01 -18.26 10.23
N LEU A 169 12.11 -17.46 9.16
CA LEU A 169 13.30 -17.37 8.32
C LEU A 169 14.34 -16.38 8.82
N ILE A 170 14.04 -15.48 9.77
CA ILE A 170 14.99 -14.47 10.25
C ILE A 170 16.24 -15.15 10.82
N GLY A 171 16.09 -16.19 11.64
CA GLY A 171 17.24 -16.94 12.16
C GLY A 171 18.12 -17.52 11.06
N GLU A 172 17.50 -18.08 10.01
CA GLU A 172 18.24 -18.55 8.82
C GLU A 172 18.91 -17.40 8.07
N MET A 173 18.27 -16.23 7.93
CA MET A 173 18.85 -15.06 7.27
C MET A 173 20.08 -14.54 8.05
N VAL A 174 19.97 -14.48 9.38
CA VAL A 174 21.04 -14.06 10.28
C VAL A 174 22.25 -14.98 10.13
N GLU A 175 22.04 -16.29 10.11
CA GLU A 175 23.10 -17.27 9.86
C GLU A 175 23.67 -17.14 8.44
N ALA A 176 22.79 -17.10 7.43
CA ALA A 176 23.15 -17.06 6.01
C ALA A 176 24.00 -15.83 5.63
N PHE A 177 23.69 -14.67 6.21
CA PHE A 177 24.44 -13.45 5.95
C PHE A 177 25.49 -13.15 7.03
N GLN A 178 25.56 -13.93 8.12
CA GLN A 178 26.41 -13.65 9.29
C GLN A 178 26.12 -12.25 9.87
N GLY A 179 24.84 -11.91 10.00
CA GLY A 179 24.34 -10.63 10.52
C GLY A 179 23.84 -10.73 11.95
N ASN A 180 22.94 -9.82 12.32
CA ASN A 180 22.17 -9.88 13.56
C ASN A 180 20.77 -9.26 13.35
N GLU A 181 19.95 -9.26 14.41
CA GLU A 181 18.61 -8.68 14.41
C GLU A 181 18.50 -7.32 15.10
N GLU A 182 19.61 -6.73 15.55
CA GLU A 182 19.61 -5.60 16.48
C GLU A 182 19.27 -4.26 15.80
N HIS A 183 19.01 -4.25 14.49
CA HIS A 183 18.76 -3.05 13.70
C HIS A 183 17.29 -3.01 13.25
N THR A 184 16.45 -2.39 14.07
CA THR A 184 14.98 -2.33 13.90
C THR A 184 14.48 -1.06 13.20
N GLU A 185 15.36 -0.33 12.50
CA GLU A 185 15.07 0.94 11.85
C GLU A 185 13.69 0.95 11.15
N GLU A 186 12.79 1.75 11.71
CA GLU A 186 11.54 2.25 11.14
C GLU A 186 10.67 1.21 10.40
N VAL A 187 10.43 0.05 11.04
CA VAL A 187 9.69 -1.07 10.41
C VAL A 187 8.35 -0.68 9.80
N PHE A 188 7.60 0.15 10.50
CA PHE A 188 6.31 0.66 10.05
C PHE A 188 6.43 1.58 8.82
N LYS A 189 7.44 2.46 8.78
CA LYS A 189 7.60 3.40 7.67
C LYS A 189 8.00 2.70 6.39
N TRP A 190 8.89 1.70 6.45
CA TRP A 190 9.21 0.96 5.23
C TRP A 190 8.05 0.08 4.77
N LEU A 191 7.18 -0.42 5.65
CA LEU A 191 5.97 -1.10 5.18
C LEU A 191 5.00 -0.14 4.49
N SER A 192 4.79 1.08 5.02
CA SER A 192 4.05 2.13 4.29
C SER A 192 4.68 2.41 2.91
N ALA A 193 6.02 2.49 2.84
CA ALA A 193 6.76 2.61 1.59
C ALA A 193 6.50 1.46 0.61
N ALA A 194 6.44 0.23 1.12
CA ALA A 194 6.15 -0.97 0.33
C ALA A 194 4.73 -0.99 -0.24
N ILE A 195 3.79 -0.33 0.42
CA ILE A 195 2.43 -0.14 -0.08
C ILE A 195 2.41 0.98 -1.12
N GLY A 196 3.11 2.09 -0.85
CA GLY A 196 3.34 3.15 -1.83
C GLY A 196 4.05 2.66 -3.11
N LEU A 197 4.96 1.69 -2.98
CA LEU A 197 5.60 0.95 -4.08
C LEU A 197 4.57 0.27 -5.00
N GLY A 198 3.53 -0.31 -4.40
CA GLY A 198 2.45 -0.93 -5.14
C GLY A 198 1.73 0.08 -6.03
N SER A 199 1.54 1.33 -5.57
CA SER A 199 0.76 2.37 -6.26
C SER A 199 1.39 2.78 -7.58
N THR A 200 2.72 2.84 -7.60
CA THR A 200 3.52 3.24 -8.75
C THR A 200 3.69 2.10 -9.75
N VAL A 201 3.82 0.86 -9.28
CA VAL A 201 3.83 -0.36 -10.12
C VAL A 201 2.44 -0.64 -10.68
N GLY A 202 1.39 -0.38 -9.90
CA GLY A 202 -0.01 -0.51 -10.29
C GLY A 202 -0.39 0.39 -11.46
N GLY A 203 0.14 1.62 -11.50
CA GLY A 203 -0.03 2.54 -12.63
C GLY A 203 0.64 2.10 -13.94
N LEU A 204 1.62 1.17 -13.88
CA LEU A 204 2.37 0.68 -15.03
C LEU A 204 1.80 -0.62 -15.64
N ILE A 205 0.83 -1.26 -15.01
CA ILE A 205 0.19 -2.47 -15.54
C ILE A 205 -0.84 -2.06 -16.61
N PRO A 206 -0.71 -2.48 -17.88
CA PRO A 206 -1.70 -2.17 -18.91
C PRO A 206 -3.08 -2.71 -18.52
N GLY A 207 -4.07 -1.82 -18.40
CA GLY A 207 -5.44 -2.16 -17.99
C GLY A 207 -5.70 -2.19 -16.48
N ALA A 208 -4.71 -1.87 -15.64
CA ALA A 208 -4.88 -1.78 -14.18
C ALA A 208 -5.83 -0.66 -13.74
N GLY A 209 -5.86 0.46 -14.46
CA GLY A 209 -6.84 1.53 -14.26
C GLY A 209 -6.86 2.16 -12.85
N GLU A 210 -7.81 3.07 -12.66
CA GLU A 210 -7.91 3.94 -11.48
C GLU A 210 -8.28 3.20 -10.19
N GLY A 211 -8.96 2.05 -10.30
CA GLY A 211 -9.29 1.23 -9.14
C GLY A 211 -8.06 0.70 -8.40
N ILE A 212 -6.97 0.34 -9.10
CA ILE A 212 -5.72 -0.07 -8.42
C ILE A 212 -5.15 1.08 -7.60
N SER A 213 -5.09 2.29 -8.16
CA SER A 213 -4.63 3.47 -7.42
C SER A 213 -5.52 3.76 -6.20
N THR A 214 -6.85 3.68 -6.33
CA THR A 214 -7.77 3.86 -5.19
C THR A 214 -7.53 2.85 -4.08
N GLY A 215 -7.38 1.56 -4.42
CA GLY A 215 -7.05 0.53 -3.43
C GLY A 215 -5.72 0.82 -2.71
N LEU A 216 -4.73 1.31 -3.45
CA LEU A 216 -3.41 1.64 -2.92
C LEU A 216 -3.38 2.89 -2.06
N ASP A 217 -4.14 3.91 -2.42
CA ASP A 217 -4.28 5.14 -1.63
C ASP A 217 -4.96 4.83 -0.29
N ILE A 218 -6.00 4.00 -0.30
CA ILE A 218 -6.67 3.52 0.93
C ILE A 218 -5.67 2.75 1.78
N MET A 219 -4.94 1.78 1.19
CA MET A 219 -3.96 0.99 1.93
C MET A 219 -2.81 1.85 2.45
N GLY A 220 -2.28 2.79 1.65
CA GLY A 220 -1.24 3.73 2.07
C GLY A 220 -1.70 4.52 3.29
N GLY A 221 -2.91 5.08 3.24
CA GLY A 221 -3.49 5.81 4.37
C GLY A 221 -3.68 4.96 5.63
N ILE A 222 -4.05 3.67 5.52
CA ILE A 222 -4.09 2.75 6.68
C ILE A 222 -2.71 2.68 7.34
N PHE A 223 -1.66 2.48 6.55
CA PHE A 223 -0.31 2.29 7.07
C PHE A 223 0.38 3.59 7.49
N ASP A 224 -0.01 4.72 6.93
CA ASP A 224 0.41 6.04 7.42
C ASP A 224 -0.15 6.32 8.82
N ILE A 225 -1.41 5.98 9.08
CA ILE A 225 -1.99 6.07 10.44
C ILE A 225 -1.19 5.21 11.42
N ILE A 226 -0.85 3.97 11.02
CA ILE A 226 -0.03 3.09 11.88
C ILE A 226 1.34 3.72 12.12
N ALA A 227 2.00 4.24 11.08
CA ALA A 227 3.32 4.87 11.18
C ALA A 227 3.29 6.11 12.09
N GLU A 228 2.21 6.89 12.09
CA GLU A 228 2.01 8.03 12.98
C GLU A 228 1.77 7.63 14.43
N GLU A 229 0.95 6.60 14.67
CA GLU A 229 0.67 6.03 16.00
C GLU A 229 1.86 5.23 16.58
N THR A 230 2.92 5.01 15.80
CA THR A 230 4.10 4.21 16.18
C THR A 230 5.41 4.99 16.19
N LYS A 231 5.34 6.32 16.31
CA LYS A 231 6.54 7.17 16.29
C LYS A 231 7.62 6.71 17.29
N PRO A 232 8.91 6.92 16.97
CA PRO A 232 10.04 6.20 17.57
C PRO A 232 10.26 6.41 19.07
N GLU A 233 9.56 7.35 19.71
CA GLU A 233 9.75 7.67 21.13
C GLU A 233 9.23 6.57 22.08
N GLU A 234 8.40 5.63 21.60
CA GLU A 234 7.71 4.66 22.46
C GLU A 234 8.06 3.18 22.25
N ILE A 235 8.88 2.80 21.26
CA ILE A 235 9.16 1.38 21.00
C ILE A 235 10.65 1.12 20.77
N ASP A 236 11.35 0.78 21.86
CA ASP A 236 12.67 0.13 21.81
C ASP A 236 12.48 -1.35 21.44
N GLN A 237 12.27 -1.61 20.15
CA GLN A 237 12.15 -2.97 19.64
C GLN A 237 13.56 -3.54 19.53
N GLY A 238 13.96 -4.36 20.51
CA GLY A 238 15.31 -4.93 20.59
C GLY A 238 15.69 -5.87 19.44
N THR A 239 14.74 -6.38 18.64
CA THR A 239 15.01 -7.27 17.48
C THR A 239 14.05 -7.08 16.30
N ILE A 240 14.51 -7.39 15.07
CA ILE A 240 13.66 -7.40 13.86
C ILE A 240 12.45 -8.33 14.03
N SER A 241 12.61 -9.49 14.66
CA SER A 241 11.51 -10.42 14.95
C SER A 241 10.42 -9.80 15.85
N SER A 242 10.81 -9.10 16.93
CA SER A 242 9.86 -8.38 17.77
C SER A 242 9.15 -7.26 17.01
N ALA A 243 9.90 -6.55 16.17
CA ALA A 243 9.37 -5.45 15.37
C ALA A 243 8.33 -5.94 14.36
N LEU A 244 8.58 -7.09 13.74
CA LEU A 244 7.65 -7.72 12.80
C LEU A 244 6.38 -8.25 13.49
N ALA A 245 6.50 -8.79 14.71
CA ALA A 245 5.34 -9.24 15.49
C ALA A 245 4.43 -8.06 15.93
N ASP A 246 5.04 -6.97 16.39
CA ASP A 246 4.32 -5.74 16.73
C ASP A 246 3.70 -5.09 15.48
N LEU A 247 4.44 -5.08 14.37
CA LEU A 247 3.94 -4.64 13.06
C LEU A 247 2.66 -5.35 12.70
N PHE A 248 2.67 -6.68 12.77
CA PHE A 248 1.52 -7.50 12.48
C PHE A 248 0.33 -7.19 13.41
N THR A 249 0.59 -7.08 14.71
CA THR A 249 -0.45 -6.81 15.72
C THR A 249 -1.11 -5.45 15.48
N LYS A 250 -0.30 -4.41 15.27
CA LYS A 250 -0.80 -3.05 15.01
C LYS A 250 -1.51 -2.95 13.67
N THR A 251 -0.97 -3.59 12.63
CA THR A 251 -1.60 -3.65 11.31
C THR A 251 -2.96 -4.35 11.36
N SER A 252 -3.04 -5.51 12.02
CA SER A 252 -4.31 -6.22 12.17
C SER A 252 -5.33 -5.39 12.96
N SER A 253 -4.91 -4.78 14.07
CA SER A 253 -5.76 -3.91 14.87
C SER A 253 -6.25 -2.70 14.08
N GLN A 254 -5.40 -2.09 13.25
CA GLN A 254 -5.78 -0.95 12.44
C GLN A 254 -6.74 -1.36 11.32
N ILE A 255 -6.51 -2.49 10.64
CA ILE A 255 -7.46 -3.01 9.64
C ILE A 255 -8.83 -3.26 10.28
N ASP A 256 -8.86 -3.90 11.46
CA ASP A 256 -10.09 -4.14 12.22
C ASP A 256 -10.77 -2.81 12.61
N LYS A 257 -10.00 -1.81 13.05
CA LYS A 257 -10.50 -0.45 13.36
C LYS A 257 -11.06 0.24 12.11
N THR A 258 -10.35 0.21 10.99
CA THR A 258 -10.79 0.79 9.71
C THR A 258 -12.08 0.14 9.23
N MET A 259 -12.19 -1.19 9.25
CA MET A 259 -13.42 -1.91 8.90
C MET A 259 -14.60 -1.47 9.75
N ARG A 260 -14.40 -1.43 11.06
CA ARG A 260 -15.42 -1.06 12.02
C ARG A 260 -15.89 0.38 11.84
N LEU A 261 -14.95 1.32 11.67
CA LEU A 261 -15.27 2.73 11.42
C LEU A 261 -15.96 2.92 10.06
N ALA A 262 -15.52 2.20 9.01
CA ALA A 262 -16.12 2.25 7.69
C ALA A 262 -17.58 1.76 7.67
N THR A 263 -17.98 0.89 8.61
CA THR A 263 -19.40 0.49 8.79
C THR A 263 -20.14 1.34 9.83
N GLY A 264 -19.52 2.40 10.34
CA GLY A 264 -20.11 3.36 11.28
C GLY A 264 -20.11 2.91 12.73
N VAL A 265 -19.43 1.82 13.07
CA VAL A 265 -19.38 1.31 14.44
C VAL A 265 -18.26 2.04 15.19
N ILE A 266 -18.57 2.68 16.32
CA ILE A 266 -17.60 3.39 17.18
C ILE A 266 -17.43 2.66 18.51
N ASP A 267 -16.21 2.65 19.05
CA ASP A 267 -15.90 2.06 20.35
C ASP A 267 -15.78 3.16 21.42
N GLU A 268 -16.94 3.53 21.98
CA GLU A 268 -17.02 4.57 23.03
C GLU A 268 -16.21 4.21 24.28
N THR A 269 -15.95 2.92 24.52
CA THR A 269 -15.14 2.48 25.68
C THR A 269 -13.66 2.86 25.53
N LYS A 270 -13.21 3.12 24.30
CA LYS A 270 -11.88 3.65 23.96
C LYS A 270 -11.87 5.16 23.77
N GLY A 271 -12.98 5.84 24.07
CA GLY A 271 -13.11 7.29 23.89
C GLY A 271 -13.33 7.73 22.45
N GLU A 272 -13.68 6.81 21.55
CA GLU A 272 -13.97 7.16 20.16
C GLU A 272 -15.30 7.92 20.04
N THR A 273 -15.29 8.98 19.23
CA THR A 273 -16.47 9.76 18.85
C THR A 273 -16.79 9.55 17.37
N VAL A 274 -17.89 10.14 16.89
CA VAL A 274 -18.24 10.15 15.46
C VAL A 274 -17.12 10.78 14.62
N GLU A 275 -16.39 11.78 15.14
CA GLU A 275 -15.23 12.41 14.49
C GLU A 275 -14.09 11.42 14.23
N THR A 276 -14.03 10.30 14.97
CA THR A 276 -13.07 9.22 14.70
C THR A 276 -13.27 8.62 13.30
N ILE A 277 -14.49 8.65 12.75
CA ILE A 277 -14.77 8.18 11.39
C ILE A 277 -14.04 9.03 10.35
N ASP A 278 -13.77 10.31 10.64
CA ASP A 278 -13.04 11.21 9.74
C ASP A 278 -11.57 10.82 9.57
N THR A 279 -11.06 9.91 10.42
CA THR A 279 -9.72 9.31 10.29
C THR A 279 -9.64 8.20 9.24
N LEU A 280 -10.77 7.78 8.65
CA LEU A 280 -10.75 6.79 7.57
C LEU A 280 -9.88 7.30 6.41
N PRO A 281 -9.01 6.46 5.83
CA PRO A 281 -8.22 6.86 4.68
C PRO A 281 -9.14 7.09 3.47
N SER A 282 -8.86 8.10 2.64
CA SER A 282 -9.68 8.35 1.46
C SER A 282 -8.91 8.93 0.30
N VAL A 283 -9.47 8.78 -0.90
CA VAL A 283 -8.86 9.24 -2.14
C VAL A 283 -9.23 10.70 -2.37
N ASN A 284 -8.22 11.59 -2.34
CA ASN A 284 -8.40 13.04 -2.57
C ASN A 284 -8.92 13.41 -3.98
N LYS A 285 -8.93 12.46 -4.91
CA LYS A 285 -9.27 12.66 -6.33
C LYS A 285 -10.70 13.14 -6.57
N TYR A 286 -11.64 12.74 -5.71
CA TYR A 286 -13.07 12.96 -5.98
C TYR A 286 -13.58 14.35 -5.57
N GLY A 287 -12.68 15.26 -5.19
CA GLY A 287 -12.96 16.67 -4.97
C GLY A 287 -13.89 16.96 -3.78
N PRO A 288 -14.26 18.23 -3.55
CA PRO A 288 -15.06 18.66 -2.41
C PRO A 288 -16.55 18.24 -2.47
N TRP A 289 -16.96 17.47 -3.48
CA TRP A 289 -18.37 17.15 -3.77
C TRP A 289 -18.93 16.01 -2.93
N ILE A 290 -18.05 15.14 -2.42
CA ILE A 290 -18.41 14.08 -1.48
C ILE A 290 -18.18 14.63 -0.07
N HIS A 291 -19.24 14.66 0.72
CA HIS A 291 -19.24 15.34 2.01
C HIS A 291 -18.77 14.43 3.13
N ASN A 292 -19.15 13.14 3.09
CA ASN A 292 -18.87 12.21 4.17
C ASN A 292 -17.59 11.38 3.94
N GLN A 293 -16.79 11.20 4.99
CA GLN A 293 -15.55 10.41 4.92
C GLN A 293 -15.80 8.93 4.59
N VAL A 294 -16.87 8.33 5.08
CA VAL A 294 -17.25 6.94 4.72
C VAL A 294 -17.52 6.84 3.22
N THR A 295 -18.26 7.79 2.65
CA THR A 295 -18.49 7.81 1.20
C THR A 295 -17.18 7.93 0.44
N ARG A 296 -16.27 8.83 0.88
CA ARG A 296 -14.96 9.00 0.24
C ARG A 296 -14.10 7.73 0.33
N PHE A 297 -14.21 6.98 1.42
CA PHE A 297 -13.54 5.70 1.60
C PHE A 297 -14.04 4.64 0.61
N PHE A 298 -15.35 4.53 0.40
CA PHE A 298 -15.92 3.57 -0.57
C PHE A 298 -15.83 4.02 -2.03
N ASN A 299 -15.48 5.27 -2.28
CA ASN A 299 -15.61 5.85 -3.61
C ASN A 299 -14.64 5.25 -4.64
N GLY A 300 -15.03 5.29 -5.92
CA GLY A 300 -14.24 4.74 -7.01
C GLY A 300 -14.45 3.25 -7.27
N GLY A 301 -15.38 2.61 -6.56
CA GLY A 301 -15.78 1.23 -6.83
C GLY A 301 -14.72 0.18 -6.54
N TRP A 302 -13.60 0.52 -5.89
CA TRP A 302 -12.53 -0.43 -5.58
C TRP A 302 -13.04 -1.67 -4.83
N PHE A 303 -13.92 -1.47 -3.86
CA PHE A 303 -14.47 -2.58 -3.09
C PHE A 303 -15.53 -3.40 -3.84
N LEU A 304 -16.03 -2.93 -4.98
CA LEU A 304 -16.86 -3.73 -5.88
C LEU A 304 -16.06 -4.65 -6.80
N LEU A 305 -14.75 -4.38 -6.96
CA LEU A 305 -13.88 -5.19 -7.78
C LEU A 305 -13.85 -6.63 -7.24
N ASP A 306 -13.85 -7.64 -8.12
CA ASP A 306 -13.81 -9.04 -7.72
C ASP A 306 -12.55 -9.33 -6.87
N ASP A 307 -12.72 -10.08 -5.79
CA ASP A 307 -11.66 -10.49 -4.85
C ASP A 307 -10.55 -11.30 -5.53
N THR A 308 -10.91 -12.02 -6.60
CA THR A 308 -9.98 -12.85 -7.40
C THR A 308 -9.39 -12.11 -8.60
N SER A 309 -9.67 -10.82 -8.73
CA SER A 309 -9.17 -10.03 -9.84
C SER A 309 -7.66 -9.82 -9.72
N LYS A 310 -6.95 -9.88 -10.86
CA LYS A 310 -5.51 -9.59 -10.96
C LYS A 310 -5.09 -8.29 -10.25
N PRO A 311 -5.84 -7.17 -10.36
CA PRO A 311 -5.60 -5.97 -9.56
C PRO A 311 -5.45 -6.18 -8.05
N VAL A 312 -6.37 -6.94 -7.44
CA VAL A 312 -6.38 -7.22 -6.00
C VAL A 312 -5.18 -8.10 -5.65
N ASP A 313 -4.90 -9.12 -6.46
CA ASP A 313 -3.73 -9.98 -6.27
C ASP A 313 -2.42 -9.22 -6.35
N VAL A 314 -2.27 -8.33 -7.34
CA VAL A 314 -1.08 -7.48 -7.49
C VAL A 314 -0.89 -6.59 -6.26
N LEU A 315 -1.96 -5.95 -5.78
CA LEU A 315 -1.91 -5.13 -4.57
C LEU A 315 -1.38 -5.94 -3.40
N ILE A 316 -2.06 -7.04 -3.08
CA ILE A 316 -1.74 -7.82 -1.89
C ILE A 316 -0.31 -8.38 -1.99
N ASN A 317 0.09 -8.87 -3.17
CA ASN A 317 1.44 -9.41 -3.38
C ASN A 317 2.53 -8.32 -3.37
N SER A 318 2.22 -7.08 -3.76
CA SER A 318 3.16 -5.96 -3.66
C SER A 318 3.46 -5.62 -2.20
N ILE A 319 2.43 -5.66 -1.35
CA ILE A 319 2.56 -5.38 0.08
C ILE A 319 3.40 -6.49 0.72
N THR A 320 2.99 -7.75 0.55
CA THR A 320 3.66 -8.88 1.23
C THR A 320 5.02 -9.22 0.64
N GLY A 321 5.18 -9.14 -0.68
CA GLY A 321 6.41 -9.54 -1.38
C GLY A 321 7.64 -8.67 -1.11
N SER A 322 7.45 -7.51 -0.47
CA SER A 322 8.51 -6.56 -0.12
C SER A 322 9.12 -6.80 1.28
N ILE A 323 8.41 -7.50 2.16
CA ILE A 323 8.77 -7.70 3.58
C ILE A 323 10.07 -8.49 3.70
N LYS A 324 10.09 -9.68 3.08
CA LYS A 324 11.26 -10.58 3.07
C LYS A 324 12.54 -9.92 2.52
N PRO A 325 12.56 -9.32 1.30
CA PRO A 325 13.77 -8.71 0.77
C PRO A 325 14.25 -7.50 1.59
N LYS A 326 13.34 -6.73 2.21
CA LYS A 326 13.73 -5.62 3.10
C LYS A 326 14.37 -6.11 4.39
N ILE A 327 13.83 -7.16 5.01
CA ILE A 327 14.47 -7.79 6.19
C ILE A 327 15.84 -8.35 5.83
N ALA A 328 15.96 -9.05 4.70
CA ALA A 328 17.26 -9.53 4.20
C ALA A 328 18.26 -8.38 4.02
N ASN A 329 17.85 -7.25 3.44
CA ASN A 329 18.70 -6.06 3.33
C ASN A 329 19.18 -5.54 4.71
N ASN A 330 18.31 -5.51 5.72
CA ASN A 330 18.67 -5.05 7.06
C ASN A 330 19.65 -6.01 7.75
N VAL A 331 19.43 -7.33 7.61
CA VAL A 331 20.37 -8.35 8.11
C VAL A 331 21.72 -8.24 7.38
N MET A 332 21.72 -8.01 6.06
CA MET A 332 22.94 -7.76 5.29
C MET A 332 23.68 -6.51 5.78
N LYS A 333 22.95 -5.41 6.05
CA LYS A 333 23.51 -4.16 6.61
C LYS A 333 24.19 -4.42 7.96
N ALA A 334 23.51 -5.13 8.86
CA ALA A 334 24.03 -5.53 10.17
C ALA A 334 25.25 -6.47 10.07
N ALA A 335 25.30 -7.29 9.03
CA ALA A 335 26.43 -8.17 8.73
C ALA A 335 27.68 -7.46 8.19
N GLY A 336 27.64 -6.12 8.07
CA GLY A 336 28.70 -5.33 7.45
C GLY A 336 28.79 -5.51 5.95
N LEU A 337 27.76 -6.03 5.28
CA LEU A 337 27.73 -6.05 3.82
C LEU A 337 27.44 -4.64 3.30
N ARG A 338 28.10 -4.29 2.21
CA ARG A 338 28.14 -2.97 1.60
C ARG A 338 28.13 -3.11 0.08
N LEU A 339 27.42 -2.22 -0.62
CA LEU A 339 27.56 -2.11 -2.06
C LEU A 339 28.85 -1.33 -2.35
N VAL A 340 29.65 -1.80 -3.30
CA VAL A 340 30.84 -1.06 -3.72
C VAL A 340 30.81 -0.76 -5.21
N ALA A 341 31.33 0.40 -5.59
CA ALA A 341 31.69 0.76 -6.95
C ALA A 341 33.23 0.73 -7.06
N ASP A 342 33.77 -0.27 -7.74
CA ASP A 342 35.22 -0.45 -7.85
C ASP A 342 35.80 0.39 -8.98
N LYS A 343 36.58 1.42 -8.63
CA LYS A 343 37.27 2.31 -9.58
C LYS A 343 38.56 1.71 -10.14
N ARG A 344 39.05 0.61 -9.56
CA ARG A 344 40.26 -0.09 -10.01
C ARG A 344 39.97 -0.94 -11.25
N ILE A 345 38.70 -1.23 -11.54
CA ILE A 345 38.23 -1.97 -12.70
C ILE A 345 37.86 -1.00 -13.82
N ALA A 346 38.59 -1.06 -14.94
CA ALA A 346 38.52 -0.03 -15.97
C ALA A 346 37.41 -0.26 -17.04
N ASN A 347 36.89 -1.48 -17.17
CA ASN A 347 35.92 -1.81 -18.22
C ASN A 347 35.04 -3.01 -17.83
N GLN A 348 33.99 -3.23 -18.63
CA GLN A 348 33.02 -4.31 -18.44
C GLN A 348 33.64 -5.71 -18.51
N GLU A 349 34.63 -5.93 -19.37
CA GLU A 349 35.29 -7.23 -19.50
C GLU A 349 36.05 -7.59 -18.22
N ASP A 350 36.75 -6.62 -17.63
CA ASP A 350 37.50 -6.75 -16.37
C ASP A 350 36.56 -6.86 -15.15
N CYS A 351 35.39 -6.22 -15.21
CA CYS A 351 34.34 -6.45 -14.21
C CYS A 351 33.91 -7.92 -14.22
N GLY A 352 33.87 -8.51 -15.42
CA GLY A 352 33.60 -9.92 -15.65
C GLY A 352 32.15 -10.31 -15.35
N TYR A 353 31.88 -11.60 -15.49
CA TYR A 353 30.56 -12.20 -15.25
C TYR A 353 30.48 -12.95 -13.92
N ALA A 354 31.42 -12.69 -13.00
CA ALA A 354 31.46 -13.35 -11.71
C ALA A 354 30.14 -13.16 -10.96
N THR A 355 29.73 -14.19 -10.19
CA THR A 355 28.46 -14.22 -9.48
C THR A 355 28.37 -13.02 -8.54
N GLY A 356 27.64 -11.98 -8.94
CA GLY A 356 27.34 -10.81 -8.11
C GLY A 356 27.62 -9.46 -8.76
N ARG A 357 28.58 -9.42 -9.69
CA ARG A 357 29.07 -8.16 -10.28
C ARG A 357 28.11 -7.62 -11.33
N GLN A 358 27.99 -6.29 -11.40
CA GLN A 358 27.15 -5.58 -12.38
C GLN A 358 27.91 -4.36 -12.89
N TRP A 359 28.11 -4.29 -14.21
CA TRP A 359 28.62 -3.08 -14.84
C TRP A 359 27.48 -2.08 -15.00
N MET A 360 27.52 -0.98 -14.27
CA MET A 360 26.41 -0.04 -14.19
C MET A 360 26.89 1.41 -14.23
N LYS A 361 26.07 2.26 -14.84
CA LYS A 361 26.25 3.70 -14.88
C LYS A 361 25.76 4.34 -13.58
N LEU A 362 26.61 5.14 -12.95
CA LEU A 362 26.27 6.01 -11.81
C LEU A 362 25.70 7.34 -12.35
N LYS A 363 25.06 8.15 -11.48
CA LYS A 363 24.44 9.44 -11.87
C LYS A 363 25.42 10.45 -12.48
N ASP A 364 26.72 10.33 -12.17
CA ASP A 364 27.82 11.11 -12.77
C ASP A 364 28.09 10.77 -14.25
N SER A 365 27.32 9.84 -14.80
CA SER A 365 27.47 9.28 -16.13
C SER A 365 28.71 8.44 -16.40
N GLN A 366 29.46 8.09 -15.36
CA GLN A 366 30.55 7.13 -15.43
C GLN A 366 30.04 5.72 -15.12
N GLU A 367 30.70 4.72 -15.68
CA GLU A 367 30.36 3.31 -15.44
C GLU A 367 31.40 2.71 -14.50
N TYR A 368 30.91 1.93 -13.55
CA TYR A 368 31.74 1.24 -12.57
C TYR A 368 31.29 -0.22 -12.44
N CYS A 369 32.18 -1.05 -11.91
CA CYS A 369 31.84 -2.41 -11.54
C CYS A 369 31.25 -2.42 -10.13
N PHE A 370 29.96 -2.73 -10.01
CA PHE A 370 29.23 -2.81 -8.75
C PHE A 370 29.15 -4.23 -8.23
N TYR A 371 29.44 -4.44 -6.95
CA TYR A 371 29.27 -5.74 -6.27
C TYR A 371 29.21 -5.57 -4.75
N ILE A 372 28.91 -6.64 -4.01
CA ILE A 372 28.85 -6.60 -2.56
C ILE A 372 30.21 -6.94 -1.96
N MET A 373 30.67 -6.13 -0.99
CA MET A 373 31.79 -6.45 -0.12
C MET A 373 31.34 -6.54 1.33
N ARG A 374 32.00 -7.39 2.11
CA ARG A 374 31.92 -7.40 3.56
C ARG A 374 33.01 -6.50 4.14
N HIS A 375 32.58 -5.49 4.87
CA HIS A 375 33.42 -4.61 5.66
C HIS A 375 33.50 -5.14 7.10
N LYS A 376 34.71 -5.30 7.62
CA LYS A 376 34.96 -5.56 9.04
C LYS A 376 35.85 -4.44 9.60
N PRO A 377 35.33 -3.58 10.51
CA PRO A 377 36.09 -2.45 11.04
C PRO A 377 37.24 -2.87 11.97
N GLN A 378 37.19 -4.09 12.51
CA GLN A 378 38.21 -4.64 13.42
C GLN A 378 38.69 -6.01 12.91
N GLY A 379 39.74 -6.01 12.09
CA GLY A 379 40.49 -7.21 11.71
C GLY A 379 41.83 -7.29 12.44
N MET A 380 42.48 -8.47 12.40
CA MET A 380 43.84 -8.69 12.95
C MET A 380 44.91 -7.72 12.38
N HIS A 381 44.58 -7.05 11.28
CA HIS A 381 45.45 -6.18 10.49
C HIS A 381 44.85 -4.78 10.22
N GLY A 382 43.81 -4.39 10.97
CA GLY A 382 43.04 -3.17 10.72
C GLY A 382 41.71 -3.45 10.02
N GLU A 383 41.13 -2.41 9.41
CA GLU A 383 39.91 -2.49 8.62
C GLU A 383 40.09 -3.45 7.43
N THR A 384 39.12 -4.31 7.16
CA THR A 384 39.19 -5.26 6.03
C THR A 384 37.94 -5.19 5.15
N TRP A 385 38.18 -5.29 3.85
CA TRP A 385 37.17 -5.34 2.80
C TRP A 385 37.37 -6.60 1.99
N ALA A 386 36.40 -7.51 1.99
CA ALA A 386 36.42 -8.73 1.20
C ALA A 386 35.21 -8.78 0.27
N GLU A 387 35.41 -9.13 -0.99
CA GLU A 387 34.28 -9.40 -1.90
C GLU A 387 33.41 -10.53 -1.32
N ALA A 388 32.10 -10.35 -1.40
CA ALA A 388 31.15 -11.35 -0.94
C ALA A 388 31.30 -12.64 -1.74
N THR A 389 31.28 -13.76 -1.03
CA THR A 389 31.35 -15.10 -1.61
C THR A 389 30.03 -15.49 -2.29
N GLU A 390 30.05 -16.50 -3.16
CA GLU A 390 28.89 -16.91 -3.96
C GLU A 390 27.65 -17.26 -3.12
N ASP A 391 27.84 -17.82 -1.92
CA ASP A 391 26.77 -18.13 -0.98
C ASP A 391 25.95 -16.89 -0.59
N VAL A 392 26.56 -15.71 -0.47
CA VAL A 392 25.82 -14.46 -0.20
C VAL A 392 24.84 -14.18 -1.34
N TYR A 393 25.25 -14.36 -2.59
CA TYR A 393 24.38 -14.11 -3.74
C TYR A 393 23.31 -15.19 -3.94
N VAL A 394 23.62 -16.44 -3.60
CA VAL A 394 22.61 -17.52 -3.56
C VAL A 394 21.56 -17.22 -2.48
N ASN A 395 21.99 -16.75 -1.32
CA ASN A 395 21.09 -16.37 -0.22
C ASN A 395 20.28 -15.12 -0.57
N MET A 396 20.86 -14.11 -1.23
CA MET A 396 20.11 -12.99 -1.80
C MET A 396 18.97 -13.50 -2.70
N ALA A 397 19.23 -14.46 -3.58
CA ALA A 397 18.19 -15.04 -4.42
C ALA A 397 17.11 -15.80 -3.63
N LYS A 398 17.50 -16.57 -2.60
CA LYS A 398 16.57 -17.26 -1.67
C LYS A 398 15.60 -16.28 -1.00
N TYR A 399 16.03 -15.03 -0.77
CA TYR A 399 15.27 -14.00 -0.07
C TYR A 399 14.75 -12.88 -0.98
N ASN A 400 14.50 -13.18 -2.26
CA ASN A 400 13.89 -12.28 -3.25
C ASN A 400 14.74 -11.04 -3.64
N LEU A 401 16.07 -11.11 -3.48
CA LEU A 401 17.05 -10.10 -3.90
C LEU A 401 17.89 -10.57 -5.12
N GLN A 402 17.37 -11.48 -5.96
CA GLN A 402 18.05 -12.05 -7.12
C GLN A 402 18.30 -11.04 -8.26
N LEU A 403 17.43 -10.04 -8.40
CA LEU A 403 17.55 -9.02 -9.45
C LEU A 403 18.54 -7.93 -9.00
N ARG A 404 19.82 -8.15 -9.32
CA ARG A 404 20.94 -7.34 -8.83
C ARG A 404 20.93 -5.90 -9.33
N ASP A 405 20.76 -5.67 -10.64
CA ASP A 405 20.79 -4.32 -11.20
C ASP A 405 19.70 -3.41 -10.58
N PRO A 406 18.41 -3.81 -10.50
CA PRO A 406 17.40 -3.04 -9.79
C PRO A 406 17.72 -2.79 -8.31
N TYR A 407 18.20 -3.80 -7.60
CA TYR A 407 18.52 -3.69 -6.17
C TYR A 407 19.71 -2.75 -5.93
N TYR A 408 20.79 -2.87 -6.71
CA TYR A 408 21.97 -2.00 -6.60
C TYR A 408 21.64 -0.56 -7.00
N ARG A 409 20.79 -0.34 -8.01
CA ARG A 409 20.33 1.01 -8.37
C ARG A 409 19.54 1.66 -7.25
N ALA A 410 18.65 0.91 -6.60
CA ALA A 410 17.89 1.43 -5.46
C ALA A 410 18.81 1.85 -4.29
N ILE A 411 19.88 1.07 -4.03
CA ILE A 411 20.90 1.43 -3.04
C ILE A 411 21.65 2.70 -3.44
N VAL A 412 22.10 2.79 -4.70
CA VAL A 412 22.79 3.96 -5.24
C VAL A 412 21.92 5.22 -5.18
N ASP A 413 20.61 5.08 -5.44
CA ASP A 413 19.68 6.19 -5.33
C ASP A 413 19.58 6.69 -3.90
N CYS A 414 19.54 5.80 -2.90
CA CYS A 414 19.63 6.20 -1.51
C CYS A 414 20.92 6.96 -1.22
N ALA A 415 22.07 6.37 -1.56
CA ALA A 415 23.39 6.95 -1.27
C ALA A 415 23.58 8.34 -1.88
N THR A 416 23.00 8.61 -3.06
CA THR A 416 23.15 9.87 -3.81
C THR A 416 22.03 10.87 -3.57
N SER A 417 21.03 10.53 -2.75
CA SER A 417 19.86 11.38 -2.53
C SER A 417 20.08 12.54 -1.55
N GLY A 418 21.08 12.42 -0.68
CA GLY A 418 21.27 13.33 0.47
C GLY A 418 20.19 13.19 1.56
N GLN A 419 19.39 12.12 1.53
CA GLN A 419 18.41 11.81 2.57
C GLN A 419 19.06 10.98 3.68
N ASP A 420 18.80 11.36 4.93
CA ASP A 420 19.29 10.63 6.12
C ASP A 420 18.43 9.40 6.47
N GLY A 421 17.36 9.15 5.72
CA GLY A 421 16.41 8.08 5.99
C GLY A 421 15.47 7.78 4.81
N LEU A 422 14.52 6.89 5.05
CA LEU A 422 13.50 6.51 4.07
C LEU A 422 12.67 7.73 3.66
N ASP A 423 12.61 7.98 2.35
CA ASP A 423 11.83 9.07 1.77
C ASP A 423 10.68 8.50 0.93
N LEU A 424 9.47 8.66 1.45
CA LEU A 424 8.22 8.22 0.82
C LEU A 424 7.73 9.19 -0.26
N ALA A 425 8.18 10.45 -0.23
CA ALA A 425 7.72 11.49 -1.14
C ALA A 425 8.45 11.43 -2.49
N ASN A 426 9.68 10.94 -2.50
CA ASN A 426 10.49 10.80 -3.71
C ASN A 426 10.66 9.34 -4.13
N LEU A 427 10.36 9.06 -5.39
CA LEU A 427 10.53 7.75 -6.01
C LEU A 427 11.84 7.72 -6.80
N GLY A 428 12.71 6.77 -6.48
CA GLY A 428 13.93 6.47 -7.20
C GLY A 428 13.71 5.51 -8.36
N PHE A 429 14.76 4.78 -8.74
CA PHE A 429 14.76 3.81 -9.82
C PHE A 429 13.67 2.73 -9.64
N ASN A 430 13.02 2.35 -10.73
CA ASN A 430 11.87 1.44 -10.75
C ASN A 430 10.73 1.85 -9.79
N ASN A 431 10.59 3.15 -9.56
CA ASN A 431 9.62 3.73 -8.64
C ASN A 431 9.76 3.25 -7.19
N ILE A 432 10.96 2.85 -6.77
CA ILE A 432 11.25 2.47 -5.39
C ILE A 432 11.46 3.72 -4.55
N PRO A 433 10.73 3.91 -3.42
CA PRO A 433 10.97 5.00 -2.49
C PRO A 433 12.44 5.11 -2.16
N VAL A 434 12.96 6.34 -2.23
CA VAL A 434 14.37 6.59 -1.98
C VAL A 434 14.73 6.10 -0.57
N CYS A 435 15.85 5.39 -0.45
CA CYS A 435 16.29 4.75 0.80
C CYS A 435 15.42 3.60 1.33
N PHE A 436 14.52 3.03 0.53
CA PHE A 436 13.88 1.74 0.87
C PHE A 436 14.93 0.64 1.07
N PHE A 437 15.89 0.50 0.15
CA PHE A 437 17.08 -0.32 0.34
C PHE A 437 18.25 0.59 0.70
N ASN A 438 18.58 0.66 2.00
CA ASN A 438 19.57 1.56 2.58
C ASN A 438 20.88 0.85 2.95
N LEU A 439 21.31 -0.13 2.15
CA LEU A 439 22.66 -0.69 2.28
C LEU A 439 23.66 0.42 1.98
N GLU A 440 24.66 0.64 2.83
CA GLU A 440 25.64 1.70 2.56
C GLU A 440 26.48 1.37 1.30
N ALA A 441 26.83 2.42 0.55
CA ALA A 441 27.52 2.32 -0.73
C ALA A 441 28.82 3.12 -0.77
N PHE A 442 29.90 2.50 -1.26
CA PHE A 442 31.25 3.08 -1.25
C PHE A 442 31.95 2.96 -2.60
N PHE A 443 32.77 3.94 -2.96
CA PHE A 443 33.83 3.77 -3.94
C PHE A 443 35.01 3.05 -3.33
N ILE A 444 35.57 2.11 -4.09
CA ILE A 444 36.80 1.40 -3.74
C ILE A 444 37.91 1.82 -4.70
N GLU A 445 39.01 2.31 -4.12
CA GLU A 445 40.18 2.83 -4.82
C GLU A 445 41.45 2.13 -4.31
N HIS A 446 42.54 2.23 -5.08
CA HIS A 446 43.86 1.92 -4.54
C HIS A 446 44.23 2.92 -3.44
N ASN A 447 44.75 2.42 -2.33
CA ASN A 447 45.28 3.27 -1.27
C ASN A 447 46.71 3.70 -1.61
N ASP A 448 46.84 4.87 -2.24
CA ASP A 448 48.14 5.47 -2.59
C ASP A 448 48.73 6.34 -1.46
N GLY A 449 48.27 6.14 -0.22
CA GLY A 449 48.75 6.86 0.95
C GLY A 449 50.27 6.68 1.19
N PRO A 450 50.99 7.69 1.70
CA PRO A 450 52.42 7.59 2.03
C PRO A 450 52.77 6.38 2.92
N GLU A 451 51.85 5.99 3.79
CA GLU A 451 51.91 4.83 4.69
C GLU A 451 51.81 3.47 3.97
N CYS A 452 51.21 3.42 2.78
CA CYS A 452 51.13 2.24 1.92
C CYS A 452 52.31 2.15 0.92
N ASN A 453 53.01 3.27 0.71
CA ASN A 453 54.05 3.42 -0.32
C ASN A 453 55.47 3.58 0.26
N SER A 454 55.62 3.56 1.58
CA SER A 454 56.91 3.71 2.27
C SER A 454 57.60 2.36 2.48
N ASN A 455 58.83 2.22 1.95
CA ASN A 455 59.72 1.08 2.18
C ASN A 455 60.24 0.98 3.63
N MET A 456 59.79 1.86 4.54
CA MET A 456 60.23 1.90 5.92
C MET A 456 59.08 1.57 6.89
N ILE A 457 59.20 0.39 7.51
CA ILE A 457 58.70 -0.01 8.84
C ILE A 457 57.19 -0.36 8.95
N ASN A 458 56.90 -1.66 8.97
CA ASN A 458 55.95 -2.38 9.84
C ASN A 458 54.69 -1.64 10.32
N LYS A 459 53.94 -1.01 9.41
CA LYS A 459 52.52 -0.73 9.62
C LYS A 459 51.74 -1.46 8.55
N VAL A 460 50.82 -2.32 8.97
CA VAL A 460 49.92 -3.01 8.05
C VAL A 460 49.04 -1.93 7.41
N CYS A 461 49.28 -1.65 6.13
CA CYS A 461 48.49 -0.68 5.38
C CYS A 461 47.40 -1.43 4.60
N ASN A 462 46.15 -1.00 4.73
CA ASN A 462 45.05 -1.55 3.95
C ASN A 462 45.22 -1.06 2.50
N PRO A 463 45.40 -1.96 1.50
CA PRO A 463 45.60 -1.57 0.09
C PRO A 463 44.36 -0.94 -0.54
N ILE A 464 43.22 -0.98 0.16
CA ILE A 464 41.94 -0.43 -0.27
C ILE A 464 41.67 0.86 0.48
N LYS A 465 41.34 1.90 -0.29
CA LYS A 465 40.72 3.12 0.22
C LYS A 465 39.22 3.08 -0.13
N ALA A 466 38.38 3.16 0.89
CA ALA A 466 36.93 3.23 0.75
C ALA A 466 36.45 4.68 0.98
N THR A 467 35.61 5.20 0.09
CA THR A 467 34.98 6.53 0.24
C THR A 467 33.48 6.41 0.00
N PRO A 468 32.60 7.00 0.82
CA PRO A 468 31.16 6.98 0.56
C PRO A 468 30.83 7.51 -0.84
N ILE A 469 29.79 6.97 -1.49
CA ILE A 469 29.32 7.45 -2.81
C ILE A 469 28.53 8.77 -2.70
N SER A 470 28.05 9.11 -1.50
CA SER A 470 27.22 10.30 -1.19
C SER A 470 27.89 11.64 -1.47
#